data_AF-A0A3A0DV84-F1
#
_entry.id   AF-A0A3A0DV84-F1
#
_cell.length_a   1.000
_cell.length_b   1.000
_cell.length_c   1.000
_cell.angle_alpha   90.00
_cell.angle_beta   90.00
_cell.angle_gamma   90.00
#
_symmetry.space_group_name_H-M   'P 1'
#
loop_
_entity.id
_entity.type
_entity.pdbx_description
1 polymer ?
#
loop_
_entity_poly.entity_id
_entity_poly.type
_entity_poly.pdbx_seq_one_letter_code
_entity_poly.pdbx_strand_id
1 'polypeptide(L)'
;MRDDLPRRRTAFCVNGARRTDRHTCAAGVHLPRRRSIRGALASGHYTPLAGSPVIRRDYRFHDGSSGWALISQIEHARISAQLAEACTGRFAEPPLAAVRSQVLAAIACHDDGWAPWEASPRLHDHSRRPVSFMELEPDEALAVWSRSIDEATRHGPLAAWMVAGHFCRLLDVHSPAAVRGPRTVAWYDGMQRRRATWLTDWRAVDDSLHTPSLAAEALQWLWTFDEASLWFCCSCPSQGESAALGGKRFTAGKGTPVEMQLFATGFHGPGRPKQSGFAAAAPWRFASDAIDVEASVRVVPAVGYDDAAALLTASRPRTLRWRLTCDQPCPS
;
A
#
# COMPACT_ATOMS: atom_id res chain seq x y z
N MET A 1 31.82 66.22 -20.58
CA MET A 1 32.02 67.28 -21.60
C MET A 1 32.87 66.67 -22.71
N ARG A 2 32.25 66.38 -23.86
CA ARG A 2 32.83 65.87 -25.13
C ARG A 2 33.50 64.48 -25.05
N ASP A 3 32.97 63.49 -25.77
CA ASP A 3 33.21 63.13 -27.19
C ASP A 3 34.57 62.39 -27.32
N ASP A 4 34.74 61.32 -28.10
CA ASP A 4 34.07 61.02 -29.38
C ASP A 4 34.00 59.51 -29.71
N LEU A 5 33.15 59.14 -30.67
CA LEU A 5 33.12 57.83 -31.35
C LEU A 5 33.78 57.95 -32.72
N PRO A 6 34.29 56.84 -33.33
CA PRO A 6 33.55 56.38 -34.52
C PRO A 6 33.55 54.86 -34.76
N ARG A 7 32.56 54.44 -35.57
CA ARG A 7 32.31 53.07 -36.05
C ARG A 7 33.15 52.72 -37.30
N ARG A 8 33.46 51.42 -37.50
CA ARG A 8 33.52 50.67 -38.78
C ARG A 8 33.49 49.18 -38.43
N ARG A 9 32.42 48.41 -38.68
CA ARG A 9 32.07 47.70 -39.95
C ARG A 9 33.21 46.88 -40.56
N THR A 10 33.16 45.55 -40.39
CA THR A 10 33.00 44.55 -41.47
C THR A 10 32.63 43.18 -40.87
N ALA A 11 31.88 42.37 -41.62
CA ALA A 11 31.60 40.96 -41.31
C ALA A 11 32.56 40.05 -42.09
N PHE A 12 32.76 38.80 -41.64
CA PHE A 12 32.82 37.63 -42.52
C PHE A 12 32.64 36.32 -41.73
N CYS A 13 32.22 35.26 -42.42
CA CYS A 13 31.78 33.99 -41.85
C CYS A 13 32.86 32.87 -41.92
N VAL A 14 32.47 31.70 -41.38
CA VAL A 14 32.88 30.32 -41.75
C VAL A 14 33.94 29.60 -40.88
N ASN A 15 33.45 28.54 -40.23
CA ASN A 15 34.05 27.24 -39.88
C ASN A 15 35.58 27.02 -40.01
N GLY A 16 36.18 26.52 -38.93
CA GLY A 16 37.46 25.79 -38.93
C GLY A 16 37.61 24.96 -37.65
N ALA A 17 38.01 23.69 -37.74
CA ALA A 17 37.93 22.73 -36.64
C ALA A 17 39.30 22.14 -36.21
N ARG A 18 39.27 21.37 -35.10
CA ARG A 18 40.30 20.45 -34.52
C ARG A 18 41.23 21.10 -33.47
N ARG A 19 41.16 20.59 -32.22
CA ARG A 19 42.18 19.77 -31.49
C ARG A 19 43.54 20.50 -31.35
N THR A 20 44.13 20.68 -30.18
CA THR A 20 44.32 19.77 -29.01
C THR A 20 44.37 20.60 -27.67
N ASP A 21 44.41 20.10 -26.42
CA ASP A 21 44.24 18.74 -25.84
C ASP A 21 43.70 18.79 -24.37
N ARG A 22 44.02 17.75 -23.57
CA ARG A 22 43.81 17.49 -22.13
C ARG A 22 44.03 18.66 -21.15
N HIS A 23 43.10 18.84 -20.19
CA HIS A 23 43.18 18.08 -18.94
C HIS A 23 41.84 17.99 -18.17
N THR A 24 41.72 16.90 -17.42
CA THR A 24 40.56 16.43 -16.66
C THR A 24 40.35 17.14 -15.32
N CYS A 25 39.09 17.43 -14.99
CA CYS A 25 38.55 17.16 -13.66
C CYS A 25 37.05 16.86 -13.77
N ALA A 26 36.63 15.69 -13.27
CA ALA A 26 35.25 15.23 -13.32
C ALA A 26 34.65 15.20 -11.91
N ALA A 27 33.43 15.71 -11.76
CA ALA A 27 32.59 15.51 -10.59
C ALA A 27 31.24 14.93 -11.05
N GLY A 28 31.24 13.63 -11.35
CA GLY A 28 30.04 12.93 -11.82
C GLY A 28 29.18 12.45 -10.66
N VAL A 29 28.02 13.07 -10.43
CA VAL A 29 26.96 12.46 -9.63
C VAL A 29 26.29 11.38 -10.48
N HIS A 30 26.66 10.12 -10.22
CA HIS A 30 26.21 8.97 -11.00
C HIS A 30 24.80 8.55 -10.58
N LEU A 31 23.77 9.20 -11.16
CA LEU A 31 22.39 8.74 -11.03
C LEU A 31 22.26 7.32 -11.60
N PRO A 32 21.82 6.31 -10.82
CA PRO A 32 21.75 4.94 -11.31
C PRO A 32 20.74 4.85 -12.46
N ARG A 33 21.21 4.30 -13.59
CA ARG A 33 20.37 4.03 -14.78
C ARG A 33 19.13 3.22 -14.37
N ARG A 34 17.94 3.71 -14.74
CA ARG A 34 16.68 2.98 -14.60
C ARG A 34 16.77 1.63 -15.31
N ARG A 35 16.94 0.54 -14.53
CA ARG A 35 16.68 -0.82 -15.02
C ARG A 35 15.17 -1.04 -15.05
N SER A 36 14.69 -1.57 -16.17
CA SER A 36 13.28 -1.90 -16.38
C SER A 36 12.77 -2.91 -15.34
N ILE A 37 11.74 -2.55 -14.58
CA ILE A 37 11.04 -3.45 -13.65
C ILE A 37 10.04 -4.31 -14.46
N ARG A 38 10.58 -5.16 -15.35
CA ARG A 38 9.81 -6.17 -16.12
C ARG A 38 10.05 -7.60 -15.64
N GLY A 39 10.82 -7.80 -14.57
CA GLY A 39 11.41 -9.11 -14.22
C GLY A 39 10.79 -9.91 -13.07
N ALA A 40 9.74 -9.43 -12.39
CA ALA A 40 9.29 -10.05 -11.12
C ALA A 40 7.77 -10.36 -11.02
N LEU A 41 6.97 -10.03 -12.05
CA LEU A 41 5.51 -10.32 -12.10
C LEU A 41 5.07 -10.90 -13.45
N ALA A 42 6.02 -11.35 -14.29
CA ALA A 42 5.79 -11.64 -15.71
C ALA A 42 5.73 -13.14 -16.08
N SER A 43 5.50 -14.03 -15.10
CA SER A 43 5.41 -15.49 -15.33
C SER A 43 4.20 -16.10 -14.61
N GLY A 44 3.01 -15.68 -15.04
CA GLY A 44 1.73 -16.19 -14.61
C GLY A 44 0.64 -15.44 -15.36
N HIS A 45 -0.04 -16.11 -16.30
CA HIS A 45 -1.14 -15.50 -17.04
C HIS A 45 -2.29 -15.17 -16.07
N TYR A 46 -2.45 -13.91 -15.71
CA TYR A 46 -3.56 -13.43 -14.90
C TYR A 46 -4.64 -12.82 -15.80
N THR A 47 -5.73 -13.55 -15.98
CA THR A 47 -6.97 -13.03 -16.57
C THR A 47 -7.80 -12.40 -15.44
N PRO A 48 -8.16 -11.11 -15.49
CA PRO A 48 -9.01 -10.49 -14.47
C PRO A 48 -10.40 -11.15 -14.44
N LEU A 49 -10.88 -11.57 -13.25
CA LEU A 49 -12.11 -12.36 -13.09
C LEU A 49 -12.94 -11.99 -11.84
N ALA A 50 -13.45 -10.77 -11.82
CA ALA A 50 -14.80 -10.45 -11.31
C ALA A 50 -15.29 -11.04 -9.92
N GLY A 51 -14.68 -10.78 -8.73
CA GLY A 51 -15.44 -10.71 -7.43
C GLY A 51 -14.86 -10.21 -6.03
N SER A 52 -15.71 -9.51 -5.24
CA SER A 52 -15.81 -8.72 -3.92
C SER A 52 -14.81 -7.67 -3.36
N PRO A 53 -15.21 -6.47 -2.86
CA PRO A 53 -14.35 -5.49 -2.19
C PRO A 53 -14.58 -5.54 -0.68
N VAL A 54 -14.45 -6.76 -0.19
CA VAL A 54 -14.34 -7.10 1.21
C VAL A 54 -13.42 -8.32 1.12
N ILE A 55 -12.11 -8.07 0.90
CA ILE A 55 -11.02 -8.99 0.51
C ILE A 55 -11.53 -10.43 0.51
N ARG A 56 -11.91 -10.89 -0.68
CA ARG A 56 -12.61 -12.16 -0.84
C ARG A 56 -11.60 -13.28 -1.00
N ARG A 57 -11.52 -14.09 0.04
CA ARG A 57 -10.64 -15.24 0.18
C ARG A 57 -11.46 -16.51 0.09
N ASP A 58 -10.96 -17.52 -0.63
CA ASP A 58 -11.57 -18.85 -0.63
C ASP A 58 -11.49 -19.47 0.77
N TYR A 59 -12.62 -19.92 1.28
CA TYR A 59 -12.77 -20.49 2.62
C TYR A 59 -13.32 -21.92 2.53
N ARG A 60 -13.02 -22.74 3.53
CA ARG A 60 -13.59 -24.09 3.65
C ARG A 60 -14.25 -24.25 5.01
N PHE A 61 -15.53 -24.62 5.00
CA PHE A 61 -16.27 -24.92 6.22
C PHE A 61 -15.85 -26.27 6.81
N HIS A 62 -16.22 -26.51 8.07
CA HIS A 62 -15.86 -27.73 8.80
C HIS A 62 -16.47 -29.01 8.17
N ASP A 63 -17.59 -28.89 7.46
CA ASP A 63 -18.20 -29.98 6.69
C ASP A 63 -17.51 -30.24 5.33
N GLY A 64 -16.46 -29.48 5.01
CA GLY A 64 -15.71 -29.55 3.76
C GLY A 64 -16.29 -28.69 2.62
N SER A 65 -17.45 -28.06 2.81
CA SER A 65 -18.07 -27.21 1.79
C SER A 65 -17.28 -25.92 1.53
N SER A 66 -17.39 -25.40 0.30
CA SER A 66 -16.71 -24.18 -0.13
C SER A 66 -17.46 -22.92 0.32
N GLY A 67 -16.70 -21.93 0.75
CA GLY A 67 -17.19 -20.60 1.12
C GLY A 67 -16.26 -19.49 0.64
N TRP A 68 -16.65 -18.26 0.96
CA TRP A 68 -15.75 -17.12 0.94
C TRP A 68 -15.66 -16.50 2.33
N ALA A 69 -14.45 -16.15 2.75
CA ALA A 69 -14.22 -15.21 3.83
C ALA A 69 -14.15 -13.80 3.21
N LEU A 70 -14.97 -12.90 3.73
CA LEU A 70 -15.07 -11.50 3.31
C LEU A 70 -14.48 -10.63 4.43
N ILE A 71 -13.41 -9.90 4.13
CA ILE A 71 -12.67 -9.06 5.10
C ILE A 71 -12.75 -7.59 4.67
N SER A 72 -13.19 -6.70 5.55
CA SER A 72 -13.36 -5.27 5.20
C SER A 72 -12.04 -4.58 4.82
N GLN A 73 -12.12 -3.61 3.92
CA GLN A 73 -11.03 -2.69 3.61
C GLN A 73 -10.69 -1.77 4.82
N ILE A 74 -11.64 -1.54 5.71
CA ILE A 74 -11.37 -0.90 7.01
C ILE A 74 -10.63 -1.86 7.96
N GLU A 75 -10.88 -3.17 7.85
CA GLU A 75 -10.27 -4.17 8.72
C GLU A 75 -8.79 -4.47 8.39
N HIS A 76 -8.38 -4.54 7.11
CA HIS A 76 -6.92 -4.59 6.83
C HIS A 76 -6.23 -3.25 7.12
N ALA A 77 -6.89 -2.09 6.99
CA ALA A 77 -6.33 -0.82 7.44
C ALA A 77 -6.10 -0.81 8.97
N ARG A 78 -7.05 -1.32 9.76
CA ARG A 78 -6.86 -1.56 11.21
C ARG A 78 -5.69 -2.50 11.51
N ILE A 79 -5.53 -3.60 10.75
CA ILE A 79 -4.40 -4.53 10.90
C ILE A 79 -3.07 -3.85 10.51
N SER A 80 -3.07 -3.03 9.46
CA SER A 80 -1.91 -2.22 9.05
C SER A 80 -1.47 -1.30 10.18
N ALA A 81 -2.43 -0.62 10.83
CA ALA A 81 -2.15 0.24 11.97
C ALA A 81 -1.64 -0.54 13.19
N GLN A 82 -2.21 -1.71 13.50
CA GLN A 82 -1.75 -2.58 14.57
C GLN A 82 -0.26 -2.98 14.38
N LEU A 83 0.12 -3.33 13.16
CA LEU A 83 1.51 -3.66 12.82
C LEU A 83 2.42 -2.42 12.88
N ALA A 84 1.97 -1.27 12.37
CA ALA A 84 2.72 -0.01 12.38
C ALA A 84 2.93 0.54 13.81
N GLU A 85 1.94 0.40 14.70
CA GLU A 85 2.01 0.84 16.09
C GLU A 85 3.03 0.02 16.88
N ALA A 86 3.06 -1.29 16.67
CA ALA A 86 4.05 -2.19 17.27
C ALA A 86 5.46 -2.06 16.67
N CYS A 87 5.60 -1.40 15.52
CA CYS A 87 6.87 -1.29 14.80
C CYS A 87 7.85 -0.30 15.46
N THR A 88 9.06 -0.77 15.70
CA THR A 88 10.23 0.04 16.06
C THR A 88 10.83 0.71 14.82
N GLY A 89 11.54 1.81 15.03
CA GLY A 89 12.19 2.57 13.95
C GLY A 89 12.00 4.07 14.13
N ARG A 90 12.31 4.84 13.08
CA ARG A 90 12.46 6.30 13.15
C ARG A 90 11.27 7.03 13.78
N PHE A 91 10.04 6.67 13.43
CA PHE A 91 8.83 7.29 13.99
C PHE A 91 8.48 6.81 15.41
N ALA A 92 9.24 5.92 16.04
CA ALA A 92 9.01 5.51 17.44
C ALA A 92 9.75 6.39 18.45
N GLU A 93 10.67 7.25 17.99
CA GLU A 93 11.60 8.00 18.85
C GLU A 93 11.31 9.52 18.84
N PRO A 94 11.60 10.24 19.95
CA PRO A 94 11.61 11.70 19.94
C PRO A 94 12.62 12.27 18.93
N PRO A 95 12.35 13.44 18.31
CA PRO A 95 11.23 14.34 18.54
C PRO A 95 9.97 14.00 17.71
N LEU A 96 9.90 12.82 17.07
CA LEU A 96 8.91 12.53 16.01
C LEU A 96 7.51 12.11 16.52
N ALA A 97 7.18 12.28 17.80
CA ALA A 97 5.90 11.84 18.37
C ALA A 97 4.66 12.48 17.67
N ALA A 98 4.70 13.77 17.37
CA ALA A 98 3.62 14.46 16.64
C ALA A 98 3.53 14.04 15.16
N VAL A 99 4.65 13.60 14.58
CA VAL A 99 4.66 13.01 13.22
C VAL A 99 4.07 11.60 13.28
N ARG A 100 4.48 10.78 14.26
CA ARG A 100 3.98 9.42 14.49
C ARG A 100 2.46 9.38 14.57
N SER A 101 1.83 10.33 15.27
CA SER A 101 0.36 10.35 15.39
C SER A 101 -0.34 10.50 14.03
N GLN A 102 0.15 11.40 13.15
CA GLN A 102 -0.38 11.53 11.80
C GLN A 102 -0.06 10.30 10.92
N VAL A 103 1.13 9.69 11.08
CA VAL A 103 1.51 8.47 10.36
C VAL A 103 0.61 7.29 10.73
N LEU A 104 0.40 7.03 12.03
CA LEU A 104 -0.45 5.93 12.49
C LEU A 104 -1.92 6.18 12.14
N ALA A 105 -2.41 7.41 12.27
CA ALA A 105 -3.76 7.76 11.85
C ALA A 105 -3.97 7.54 10.35
N ALA A 106 -3.04 8.00 9.52
CA ALA A 106 -3.08 7.79 8.06
C ALA A 106 -3.10 6.30 7.68
N ILE A 107 -2.35 5.46 8.38
CA ILE A 107 -2.33 4.02 8.16
C ILE A 107 -3.64 3.38 8.62
N ALA A 108 -4.22 3.83 9.74
CA ALA A 108 -5.49 3.33 10.25
C ALA A 108 -6.70 3.68 9.37
N CYS A 109 -6.72 4.89 8.80
CA CYS A 109 -7.86 5.43 8.07
C CYS A 109 -7.71 5.37 6.53
N HIS A 110 -6.64 4.76 5.99
CA HIS A 110 -6.35 4.86 4.55
C HIS A 110 -7.45 4.32 3.65
N ASP A 111 -8.32 3.46 4.17
CA ASP A 111 -9.44 2.85 3.47
C ASP A 111 -10.82 3.11 4.15
N ASP A 112 -10.96 4.18 4.93
CA ASP A 112 -12.26 4.55 5.53
C ASP A 112 -13.32 4.94 4.48
N GLY A 113 -12.91 5.38 3.28
CA GLY A 113 -13.81 5.70 2.17
C GLY A 113 -14.60 4.51 1.61
N TRP A 114 -14.26 3.29 2.02
CA TRP A 114 -14.99 2.06 1.68
C TRP A 114 -16.30 1.88 2.46
N ALA A 115 -16.46 2.48 3.65
CA ALA A 115 -17.61 2.21 4.53
C ALA A 115 -18.99 2.31 3.83
N PRO A 116 -19.27 3.36 3.02
CA PRO A 116 -20.56 3.48 2.32
C PRO A 116 -20.76 2.44 1.22
N TRP A 117 -19.66 1.94 0.63
CA TRP A 117 -19.69 0.92 -0.41
C TRP A 117 -19.93 -0.46 0.23
N GLU A 118 -19.18 -0.80 1.29
CA GLU A 118 -19.27 -2.10 1.98
C GLU A 118 -20.61 -2.30 2.72
N ALA A 119 -21.35 -1.23 3.00
CA ALA A 119 -22.71 -1.31 3.53
C ALA A 119 -23.72 -1.94 2.56
N SER A 120 -23.45 -1.92 1.24
CA SER A 120 -24.32 -2.49 0.20
C SER A 120 -23.49 -3.13 -0.92
N PRO A 121 -22.82 -4.26 -0.65
CA PRO A 121 -21.84 -4.82 -1.57
C PRO A 121 -22.46 -5.29 -2.89
N ARG A 122 -21.95 -4.76 -4.02
CA ARG A 122 -22.37 -5.21 -5.36
C ARG A 122 -22.05 -6.67 -5.60
N LEU A 123 -22.92 -7.31 -6.39
CA LEU A 123 -22.76 -8.66 -6.93
C LEU A 123 -22.50 -8.60 -8.44
N HIS A 124 -21.85 -9.61 -8.98
CA HIS A 124 -21.65 -9.77 -10.42
C HIS A 124 -22.93 -10.21 -11.11
N ASP A 125 -23.28 -9.50 -12.18
CA ASP A 125 -24.51 -9.72 -12.94
C ASP A 125 -24.72 -11.18 -13.34
N HIS A 126 -23.68 -11.85 -13.85
CA HIS A 126 -23.74 -13.24 -14.30
C HIS A 126 -23.48 -14.27 -13.20
N SER A 127 -22.35 -14.14 -12.48
CA SER A 127 -21.91 -15.18 -11.53
C SER A 127 -22.52 -15.03 -10.13
N ARG A 128 -23.25 -13.94 -9.88
CA ARG A 128 -24.01 -13.65 -8.64
C ARG A 128 -23.18 -13.68 -7.35
N ARG A 129 -21.86 -13.84 -7.45
CA ARG A 129 -20.88 -13.64 -6.37
C ARG A 129 -20.61 -12.13 -6.20
N PRO A 130 -20.20 -11.65 -5.03
CA PRO A 130 -19.83 -10.23 -4.81
C PRO A 130 -18.71 -9.71 -5.78
N VAL A 131 -18.50 -8.38 -6.03
CA VAL A 131 -17.62 -7.70 -7.11
C VAL A 131 -16.26 -7.10 -6.66
N SER A 132 -15.04 -7.31 -7.20
CA SER A 132 -13.77 -7.15 -6.39
C SER A 132 -13.29 -5.75 -5.99
N PHE A 133 -12.48 -5.65 -4.92
CA PHE A 133 -11.60 -4.48 -4.71
C PHE A 133 -10.58 -4.36 -5.85
N MET A 134 -10.15 -5.51 -6.38
CA MET A 134 -9.27 -5.58 -7.56
C MET A 134 -10.02 -5.45 -8.90
N GLU A 135 -11.36 -5.39 -8.92
CA GLU A 135 -12.14 -5.18 -10.15
C GLU A 135 -13.34 -4.24 -9.95
N LEU A 136 -13.17 -3.22 -9.11
CA LEU A 136 -13.98 -2.01 -9.21
C LEU A 136 -13.79 -1.38 -10.58
N GLU A 137 -14.87 -0.82 -11.14
CA GLU A 137 -14.72 0.05 -12.30
C GLU A 137 -13.93 1.31 -11.89
N PRO A 138 -13.09 1.89 -12.78
CA PRO A 138 -12.21 3.00 -12.42
C PRO A 138 -12.93 4.17 -11.74
N ASP A 139 -14.15 4.49 -12.18
CA ASP A 139 -14.93 5.59 -11.62
C ASP A 139 -15.47 5.32 -10.21
N GLU A 140 -15.70 4.05 -9.84
CA GLU A 140 -16.04 3.64 -8.47
C GLU A 140 -14.81 3.69 -7.56
N ALA A 141 -13.67 3.17 -8.05
CA ALA A 141 -12.39 3.21 -7.35
C ALA A 141 -11.99 4.66 -7.02
N LEU A 142 -12.02 5.57 -8.01
CA LEU A 142 -11.76 6.99 -7.80
C LEU A 142 -12.72 7.63 -6.77
N ALA A 143 -13.98 7.19 -6.70
CA ALA A 143 -14.95 7.70 -5.72
C ALA A 143 -14.67 7.20 -4.30
N VAL A 144 -14.29 5.92 -4.13
CA VAL A 144 -13.84 5.36 -2.86
C VAL A 144 -12.57 6.06 -2.38
N TRP A 145 -11.54 6.11 -3.22
CA TRP A 145 -10.25 6.72 -2.89
C TRP A 145 -10.38 8.19 -2.53
N SER A 146 -11.23 8.95 -3.22
CA SER A 146 -11.49 10.36 -2.87
C SER A 146 -12.07 10.49 -1.47
N ARG A 147 -13.02 9.63 -1.07
CA ARG A 147 -13.57 9.63 0.30
C ARG A 147 -12.50 9.28 1.33
N SER A 148 -11.70 8.24 1.12
CA SER A 148 -10.62 7.88 2.06
C SER A 148 -9.62 9.02 2.27
N ILE A 149 -9.29 9.75 1.19
CA ILE A 149 -8.42 10.92 1.24
C ILE A 149 -9.08 12.07 2.00
N ASP A 150 -10.38 12.30 1.79
CA ASP A 150 -11.14 13.35 2.48
C ASP A 150 -11.28 13.04 3.98
N GLU A 151 -11.49 11.77 4.38
CA GLU A 151 -11.45 11.34 5.78
C GLU A 151 -10.07 11.60 6.40
N ALA A 152 -8.99 11.23 5.69
CA ALA A 152 -7.61 11.44 6.15
C ALA A 152 -7.25 12.91 6.42
N THR A 153 -7.96 13.88 5.81
CA THR A 153 -7.75 15.31 6.11
C THR A 153 -8.03 15.69 7.56
N ARG A 154 -8.91 14.94 8.25
CA ARG A 154 -9.25 15.16 9.67
C ARG A 154 -8.09 14.83 10.61
N HIS A 155 -7.11 14.06 10.14
CA HIS A 155 -5.91 13.67 10.88
C HIS A 155 -4.69 14.56 10.59
N GLY A 156 -4.85 15.59 9.76
CA GLY A 156 -3.82 16.58 9.47
C GLY A 156 -3.17 16.43 8.09
N PRO A 157 -2.32 17.40 7.71
CA PRO A 157 -1.81 17.52 6.35
C PRO A 157 -0.87 16.38 5.94
N LEU A 158 -0.08 15.80 6.86
CA LEU A 158 0.75 14.63 6.51
C LEU A 158 -0.14 13.41 6.22
N ALA A 159 -1.20 13.21 7.00
CA ALA A 159 -2.10 12.08 6.81
C ALA A 159 -2.82 12.13 5.45
N ALA A 160 -3.40 13.29 5.11
CA ALA A 160 -3.98 13.52 3.79
C ALA A 160 -2.95 13.32 2.66
N TRP A 161 -1.72 13.82 2.83
CA TRP A 161 -0.64 13.65 1.84
C TRP A 161 -0.24 12.20 1.61
N MET A 162 -0.19 11.41 2.69
CA MET A 162 0.13 9.98 2.66
C MET A 162 -0.97 9.17 1.97
N VAL A 163 -2.22 9.29 2.42
CA VAL A 163 -3.35 8.52 1.87
C VAL A 163 -3.58 8.87 0.38
N ALA A 164 -3.47 10.15 0.01
CA ALA A 164 -3.48 10.55 -1.40
C ALA A 164 -2.28 9.97 -2.19
N GLY A 165 -1.11 9.87 -1.56
CA GLY A 165 0.08 9.25 -2.16
C GLY A 165 -0.03 7.74 -2.37
N HIS A 166 -0.77 7.05 -1.51
CA HIS A 166 -1.13 5.64 -1.68
C HIS A 166 -2.00 5.45 -2.92
N PHE A 167 -3.14 6.16 -3.04
CA PHE A 167 -4.02 6.00 -4.20
C PHE A 167 -3.42 6.51 -5.52
N CYS A 168 -2.60 7.57 -5.50
CA CYS A 168 -1.81 7.95 -6.67
C CYS A 168 -0.87 6.82 -7.12
N ARG A 169 -0.18 6.13 -6.20
CA ARG A 169 0.66 4.96 -6.52
C ARG A 169 -0.17 3.80 -7.07
N LEU A 170 -1.32 3.47 -6.46
CA LEU A 170 -2.19 2.41 -6.98
C LEU A 170 -2.64 2.71 -8.41
N LEU A 171 -3.04 3.95 -8.69
CA LEU A 171 -3.41 4.36 -10.04
C LEU A 171 -2.24 4.30 -11.02
N ASP A 172 -1.01 4.63 -10.61
CA ASP A 172 0.21 4.47 -11.43
C ASP A 172 0.55 3.01 -11.74
N VAL A 173 0.28 2.09 -10.81
CA VAL A 173 0.50 0.63 -10.97
C VAL A 173 -0.57 -0.02 -11.84
N HIS A 174 -1.86 0.24 -11.56
CA HIS A 174 -2.98 -0.46 -12.18
C HIS A 174 -3.53 0.22 -13.45
N SER A 175 -3.22 1.50 -13.67
CA SER A 175 -3.64 2.23 -14.88
C SER A 175 -2.56 3.23 -15.31
N PRO A 176 -1.49 2.77 -15.99
CA PRO A 176 -0.43 3.64 -16.49
C PRO A 176 -0.98 4.82 -17.30
N ALA A 177 -0.32 5.98 -17.23
CA ALA A 177 -0.83 7.23 -17.82
C ALA A 177 -1.29 7.13 -19.29
N ALA A 178 -0.66 6.27 -20.10
CA ALA A 178 -0.99 6.04 -21.50
C ALA A 178 -2.37 5.38 -21.75
N VAL A 179 -3.03 4.82 -20.73
CA VAL A 179 -4.35 4.18 -20.84
C VAL A 179 -5.43 4.84 -19.98
N ARG A 180 -5.16 6.02 -19.39
CA ARG A 180 -6.11 6.74 -18.54
C ARG A 180 -7.16 7.49 -19.35
N GLY A 181 -8.42 7.39 -18.95
CA GLY A 181 -9.48 8.27 -19.44
C GLY A 181 -9.33 9.71 -18.92
N PRO A 182 -9.97 10.71 -19.56
CA PRO A 182 -9.84 12.12 -19.17
C PRO A 182 -10.20 12.43 -17.71
N ARG A 183 -11.24 11.76 -17.17
CA ARG A 183 -11.66 11.88 -15.76
C ARG A 183 -10.56 11.41 -14.80
N THR A 184 -9.91 10.29 -15.12
CA THR A 184 -8.80 9.72 -14.36
C THR A 184 -7.56 10.61 -14.36
N VAL A 185 -7.24 11.24 -15.50
CA VAL A 185 -6.17 12.23 -15.60
C VAL A 185 -6.49 13.48 -14.76
N ALA A 186 -7.69 14.04 -14.92
CA ALA A 186 -8.12 15.22 -14.17
C ALA A 186 -8.12 14.99 -12.64
N TRP A 187 -8.53 13.80 -12.19
CA TRP A 187 -8.46 13.41 -10.79
C TRP A 187 -7.00 13.36 -10.29
N TYR A 188 -6.11 12.70 -11.03
CA TYR A 188 -4.70 12.57 -10.65
C TYR A 188 -4.01 13.94 -10.56
N ASP A 189 -4.19 14.80 -11.57
CA ASP A 189 -3.62 16.15 -11.57
C ASP A 189 -4.19 17.02 -10.44
N GLY A 190 -5.50 16.90 -10.17
CA GLY A 190 -6.14 17.53 -9.02
C GLY A 190 -5.56 17.05 -7.69
N MET A 191 -5.33 15.75 -7.55
CA MET A 191 -4.78 15.15 -6.34
C MET A 191 -3.32 15.54 -6.12
N GLN A 192 -2.52 15.59 -7.18
CA GLN A 192 -1.12 16.04 -7.10
C GLN A 192 -1.02 17.52 -6.68
N ARG A 193 -1.98 18.38 -7.07
CA ARG A 193 -2.09 19.75 -6.54
C ARG A 193 -2.45 19.77 -5.05
N ARG A 194 -3.48 19.01 -4.62
CA ARG A 194 -3.85 18.90 -3.19
C ARG A 194 -2.66 18.43 -2.34
N ARG A 195 -1.91 17.44 -2.82
CA ARG A 195 -0.68 16.95 -2.16
C ARG A 195 0.43 18.00 -2.10
N ALA A 196 0.61 18.83 -3.12
CA ALA A 196 1.57 19.93 -3.03
C ALA A 196 1.21 20.93 -1.94
N THR A 197 -0.09 21.25 -1.79
CA THR A 197 -0.61 22.11 -0.71
C THR A 197 -0.37 21.48 0.65
N TRP A 198 -0.85 20.25 0.90
CA TRP A 198 -0.68 19.59 2.20
C TRP A 198 0.78 19.39 2.61
N LEU A 199 1.69 19.08 1.66
CA LEU A 199 3.11 19.02 1.97
C LEU A 199 3.65 20.40 2.39
N THR A 200 3.18 21.48 1.77
CA THR A 200 3.55 22.84 2.15
C THR A 200 3.02 23.17 3.55
N ASP A 201 1.76 22.88 3.83
CA ASP A 201 1.10 23.16 5.12
C ASP A 201 1.76 22.37 6.27
N TRP A 202 2.06 21.09 6.07
CA TRP A 202 2.75 20.27 7.06
C TRP A 202 4.16 20.81 7.36
N ARG A 203 4.89 21.22 6.32
CA ARG A 203 6.23 21.80 6.46
C ARG A 203 6.22 23.17 7.15
N ALA A 204 5.15 23.95 7.01
CA ALA A 204 5.03 25.25 7.66
C ALA A 204 4.94 25.18 9.19
N VAL A 205 4.66 24.00 9.77
CA VAL A 205 4.62 23.79 11.23
C VAL A 205 6.02 23.74 11.85
N ASP A 206 6.97 23.07 11.20
CA ASP A 206 8.38 22.97 11.61
C ASP A 206 9.19 22.51 10.39
N ASP A 207 9.76 23.44 9.63
CA ASP A 207 10.44 23.11 8.36
C ASP A 207 11.78 22.36 8.56
N SER A 208 12.32 22.40 9.78
CA SER A 208 13.57 21.76 10.18
C SER A 208 13.39 20.27 10.43
N LEU A 209 12.26 19.89 11.03
CA LEU A 209 11.88 18.50 11.29
C LEU A 209 11.04 17.92 10.15
N HIS A 210 10.02 18.64 9.70
CA HIS A 210 9.10 18.23 8.65
C HIS A 210 9.76 18.42 7.28
N THR A 211 10.50 17.40 6.85
CA THR A 211 11.22 17.38 5.58
C THR A 211 10.50 16.54 4.52
N PRO A 212 10.61 16.85 3.22
CA PRO A 212 10.02 16.03 2.15
C PRO A 212 10.49 14.57 2.16
N SER A 213 11.71 14.30 2.63
CA SER A 213 12.24 12.95 2.82
C SER A 213 11.56 12.22 3.99
N LEU A 214 11.29 12.90 5.10
CA LEU A 214 10.54 12.33 6.23
C LEU A 214 9.08 12.02 5.83
N ALA A 215 8.43 12.89 5.05
CA ALA A 215 7.11 12.57 4.48
C ALA A 215 7.16 11.36 3.54
N ALA A 216 8.18 11.28 2.67
CA ALA A 216 8.33 10.12 1.79
C ALA A 216 8.59 8.81 2.56
N GLU A 217 9.35 8.85 3.66
CA GLU A 217 9.54 7.71 4.57
C GLU A 217 8.22 7.32 5.27
N ALA A 218 7.41 8.28 5.69
CA ALA A 218 6.09 8.04 6.27
C ALA A 218 5.14 7.32 5.29
N LEU A 219 5.12 7.74 4.03
CA LEU A 219 4.36 7.06 2.97
C LEU A 219 4.89 5.65 2.66
N GLN A 220 6.20 5.42 2.79
CA GLN A 220 6.77 4.08 2.69
C GLN A 220 6.35 3.16 3.84
N TRP A 221 6.18 3.68 5.06
CA TRP A 221 5.57 2.93 6.15
C TRP A 221 4.15 2.49 5.77
N LEU A 222 3.30 3.41 5.30
CA LEU A 222 1.94 3.07 4.88
C LEU A 222 1.91 1.97 3.83
N TRP A 223 2.71 2.07 2.76
CA TRP A 223 2.81 1.01 1.76
C TRP A 223 3.29 -0.33 2.32
N THR A 224 4.20 -0.30 3.29
CA THR A 224 4.73 -1.54 3.90
C THR A 224 3.67 -2.24 4.74
N PHE A 225 2.91 -1.49 5.55
CA PHE A 225 1.91 -2.07 6.44
C PHE A 225 0.60 -2.43 5.72
N ASP A 226 0.25 -1.72 4.65
CA ASP A 226 -0.75 -2.14 3.67
C ASP A 226 -0.36 -3.48 3.01
N GLU A 227 0.83 -3.56 2.37
CA GLU A 227 1.32 -4.80 1.75
C GLU A 227 1.37 -5.97 2.77
N ALA A 228 1.75 -5.72 4.03
CA ALA A 228 1.77 -6.71 5.09
C ALA A 228 0.37 -7.16 5.55
N SER A 229 -0.59 -6.25 5.71
CA SER A 229 -1.96 -6.60 6.12
C SER A 229 -2.71 -7.33 5.01
N LEU A 230 -2.51 -6.93 3.75
CA LEU A 230 -3.01 -7.63 2.57
C LEU A 230 -2.45 -9.06 2.49
N TRP A 231 -1.17 -9.30 2.86
CA TRP A 231 -0.64 -10.65 2.93
C TRP A 231 -1.39 -11.51 3.96
N PHE A 232 -1.68 -11.00 5.15
CA PHE A 232 -2.50 -11.72 6.15
C PHE A 232 -3.90 -12.03 5.61
N CYS A 233 -4.59 -11.00 5.12
CA CYS A 233 -5.98 -11.08 4.67
C CYS A 233 -6.14 -11.98 3.44
N CYS A 234 -5.28 -11.83 2.42
CA CYS A 234 -5.40 -12.53 1.14
C CYS A 234 -4.70 -13.89 1.09
N SER A 235 -3.66 -14.16 1.90
CA SER A 235 -2.72 -15.26 1.61
C SER A 235 -2.15 -16.03 2.80
N CYS A 236 -2.02 -15.44 3.99
CA CYS A 236 -1.47 -16.16 5.14
C CYS A 236 -2.47 -17.20 5.65
N PRO A 237 -2.20 -18.53 5.60
CA PRO A 237 -3.13 -19.55 6.06
C PRO A 237 -3.55 -19.36 7.53
N SER A 238 -4.84 -19.38 7.78
CA SER A 238 -5.47 -19.36 9.11
C SER A 238 -5.98 -20.76 9.48
N GLN A 239 -6.47 -20.95 10.70
CA GLN A 239 -6.85 -22.27 11.22
C GLN A 239 -7.81 -23.01 10.26
N GLY A 240 -7.44 -24.23 9.86
CA GLY A 240 -8.28 -25.12 9.05
C GLY A 240 -8.13 -24.95 7.54
N GLU A 241 -7.39 -23.95 7.08
CA GLU A 241 -7.08 -23.77 5.66
C GLU A 241 -5.83 -24.58 5.26
N SER A 242 -5.82 -25.09 4.02
CA SER A 242 -4.69 -25.88 3.53
C SER A 242 -3.43 -25.01 3.38
N ALA A 243 -2.32 -25.45 3.96
CA ALA A 243 -1.03 -24.76 3.90
C ALA A 243 -0.32 -24.86 2.53
N ALA A 244 -1.06 -24.88 1.42
CA ALA A 244 -0.50 -24.94 0.05
C ALA A 244 0.38 -23.74 -0.33
N LEU A 245 0.34 -22.67 0.48
CA LEU A 245 1.22 -21.49 0.39
C LEU A 245 2.40 -21.52 1.38
N GLY A 246 2.49 -22.53 2.24
CA GLY A 246 3.54 -22.69 3.24
C GLY A 246 4.93 -22.83 2.60
N GLY A 247 5.78 -21.82 2.82
CA GLY A 247 7.16 -21.79 2.34
C GLY A 247 7.50 -20.66 1.36
N LYS A 248 6.51 -20.00 0.73
CA LYS A 248 6.78 -18.80 -0.07
C LYS A 248 6.91 -17.58 0.83
N ARG A 249 8.06 -16.90 0.76
CA ARG A 249 8.27 -15.59 1.40
C ARG A 249 7.67 -14.49 0.56
N PHE A 250 6.76 -13.73 1.16
CA PHE A 250 6.27 -12.45 0.67
C PHE A 250 7.20 -11.34 1.18
N THR A 251 7.41 -10.26 0.42
CA THR A 251 8.22 -9.12 0.86
C THR A 251 7.35 -7.88 0.88
N ALA A 252 7.04 -7.39 2.08
CA ALA A 252 6.35 -6.13 2.29
C ALA A 252 7.37 -4.98 2.34
N GLY A 253 7.05 -3.84 1.72
CA GLY A 253 7.86 -2.64 1.80
C GLY A 253 9.19 -2.74 1.09
N LYS A 254 9.25 -3.41 -0.07
CA LYS A 254 10.51 -3.72 -0.75
C LYS A 254 11.33 -2.44 -1.06
N GLY A 255 12.56 -2.39 -0.54
CA GLY A 255 13.48 -1.25 -0.66
C GLY A 255 13.22 -0.10 0.32
N THR A 256 12.33 -0.27 1.30
CA THR A 256 12.04 0.75 2.33
C THR A 256 12.78 0.46 3.65
N PRO A 257 12.92 1.45 4.56
CA PRO A 257 13.56 1.25 5.87
C PRO A 257 12.90 0.15 6.74
N VAL A 258 11.61 -0.12 6.52
CA VAL A 258 10.81 -1.12 7.25
C VAL A 258 10.56 -2.40 6.45
N GLU A 259 11.31 -2.64 5.36
CA GLU A 259 11.21 -3.91 4.60
C GLU A 259 11.24 -5.13 5.53
N MET A 260 10.30 -6.05 5.30
CA MET A 260 10.18 -7.33 6.01
C MET A 260 9.71 -8.44 5.08
N GLN A 261 10.27 -9.63 5.25
CA GLN A 261 9.81 -10.87 4.62
C GLN A 261 8.83 -11.58 5.54
N LEU A 262 7.63 -11.88 5.04
CA LEU A 262 6.56 -12.57 5.75
C LEU A 262 6.35 -13.97 5.15
N PHE A 263 6.17 -14.99 5.98
CA PHE A 263 5.83 -16.34 5.54
C PHE A 263 5.11 -17.13 6.63
N ALA A 264 4.31 -18.11 6.22
CA ALA A 264 3.62 -18.99 7.15
C ALA A 264 4.56 -20.08 7.67
N THR A 265 4.61 -20.29 8.99
CA THR A 265 5.44 -21.32 9.64
C THR A 265 4.68 -22.63 9.92
N GLY A 266 3.47 -22.74 9.38
CA GLY A 266 2.63 -23.93 9.45
C GLY A 266 1.81 -24.06 10.74
N PHE A 267 0.94 -25.05 10.75
CA PHE A 267 0.19 -25.46 11.94
C PHE A 267 0.95 -26.60 12.63
N HIS A 268 0.86 -26.65 13.97
CA HIS A 268 1.45 -27.67 14.85
C HIS A 268 2.93 -27.48 15.22
N GLY A 269 3.12 -26.98 16.44
CA GLY A 269 4.19 -27.39 17.35
C GLY A 269 3.55 -27.73 18.70
N PRO A 270 4.17 -28.57 19.55
CA PRO A 270 3.64 -28.84 20.88
C PRO A 270 3.46 -27.54 21.67
N GLY A 271 2.34 -27.40 22.37
CA GLY A 271 1.99 -26.19 23.14
C GLY A 271 1.38 -25.02 22.34
N ARG A 272 1.28 -25.09 21.01
CA ARG A 272 0.66 -24.02 20.20
C ARG A 272 -0.88 -24.01 20.34
N PRO A 273 -1.53 -22.83 20.49
CA PRO A 273 -2.99 -22.71 20.46
C PRO A 273 -3.59 -23.35 19.21
N LYS A 274 -4.62 -24.20 19.38
CA LYS A 274 -5.27 -24.93 18.28
C LYS A 274 -6.03 -24.03 17.29
N GLN A 275 -6.21 -22.74 17.60
CA GLN A 275 -7.12 -21.82 16.89
C GLN A 275 -6.43 -20.72 16.07
N SER A 276 -5.09 -20.74 15.97
CA SER A 276 -4.33 -19.69 15.26
C SER A 276 -3.51 -20.27 14.11
N GLY A 277 -3.40 -19.51 13.01
CA GLY A 277 -2.29 -19.65 12.08
C GLY A 277 -0.99 -19.13 12.69
N PHE A 278 0.15 -19.50 12.10
CA PHE A 278 1.46 -19.01 12.54
C PHE A 278 2.21 -18.42 11.36
N ALA A 279 2.74 -17.22 11.57
CA ALA A 279 3.53 -16.47 10.61
C ALA A 279 4.85 -16.06 11.26
N ALA A 280 5.88 -15.86 10.44
CA ALA A 280 7.12 -15.26 10.88
C ALA A 280 7.53 -14.08 10.00
N ALA A 281 8.24 -13.13 10.59
CA ALA A 281 8.84 -11.98 9.91
C ALA A 281 10.37 -11.98 10.02
N ALA A 282 11.04 -11.57 8.93
CA ALA A 282 12.50 -11.40 8.88
C ALA A 282 12.88 -10.16 8.04
N PRO A 283 13.71 -9.23 8.55
CA PRO A 283 14.09 -9.09 9.96
C PRO A 283 12.88 -8.78 10.85
N TRP A 284 13.01 -9.02 12.16
CA TRP A 284 12.00 -8.59 13.13
C TRP A 284 12.04 -7.05 13.28
N ARG A 285 10.88 -6.41 13.26
CA ARG A 285 10.72 -4.94 13.26
C ARG A 285 9.88 -4.43 14.44
N PHE A 286 9.53 -5.28 15.39
CA PHE A 286 8.52 -4.97 16.39
C PHE A 286 9.10 -4.99 17.81
N ALA A 287 8.52 -4.19 18.71
CA ALA A 287 9.03 -4.06 20.08
C ALA A 287 8.74 -5.30 20.96
N SER A 288 7.68 -6.04 20.65
CA SER A 288 7.29 -7.29 21.30
C SER A 288 7.90 -8.49 20.59
N ASP A 289 8.16 -9.60 21.29
CA ASP A 289 8.65 -10.86 20.67
C ASP A 289 7.62 -11.54 19.73
N ALA A 290 6.34 -11.18 19.87
CA ALA A 290 5.25 -11.66 19.04
C ALA A 290 4.14 -10.62 18.93
N ILE A 291 3.36 -10.71 17.84
CA ILE A 291 2.12 -9.97 17.64
C ILE A 291 1.00 -10.97 17.35
N ASP A 292 -0.10 -10.90 18.10
CA ASP A 292 -1.33 -11.61 17.75
C ASP A 292 -2.14 -10.74 16.81
N VAL A 293 -2.27 -11.18 15.55
CA VAL A 293 -3.01 -10.51 14.49
C VAL A 293 -4.38 -11.18 14.38
N GLU A 294 -5.44 -10.39 14.47
CA GLU A 294 -6.82 -10.86 14.29
C GLU A 294 -7.50 -10.10 13.16
N ALA A 295 -8.34 -10.79 12.38
CA ALA A 295 -9.22 -10.19 11.38
C ALA A 295 -10.67 -10.61 11.63
N SER A 296 -11.55 -9.62 11.74
CA SER A 296 -13.01 -9.75 11.78
C SER A 296 -13.52 -10.00 10.38
N VAL A 297 -14.10 -11.17 10.13
CA VAL A 297 -14.52 -11.59 8.79
C VAL A 297 -15.96 -12.07 8.78
N ARG A 298 -16.60 -11.96 7.62
CA ARG A 298 -17.90 -12.59 7.33
C ARG A 298 -17.65 -13.80 6.44
N VAL A 299 -18.00 -15.00 6.90
CA VAL A 299 -17.99 -16.19 6.04
C VAL A 299 -19.35 -16.41 5.41
N VAL A 300 -19.37 -16.74 4.13
CA VAL A 300 -20.57 -17.00 3.30
C VAL A 300 -20.35 -18.28 2.47
N PRO A 301 -21.39 -19.07 2.18
CA PRO A 301 -21.31 -20.15 1.18
C PRO A 301 -20.83 -19.65 -0.20
N ALA A 302 -20.10 -20.47 -0.95
CA ALA A 302 -19.60 -20.12 -2.29
C ALA A 302 -20.70 -20.31 -3.36
N VAL A 303 -21.79 -19.54 -3.24
CA VAL A 303 -22.99 -19.62 -4.11
C VAL A 303 -23.31 -18.27 -4.74
N GLY A 304 -24.24 -18.26 -5.69
CA GLY A 304 -24.84 -17.03 -6.21
C GLY A 304 -25.85 -16.44 -5.22
N TYR A 305 -25.93 -15.12 -5.14
CA TYR A 305 -26.88 -14.37 -4.31
C TYR A 305 -27.81 -13.48 -5.15
N ASP A 306 -29.06 -13.33 -4.71
CA ASP A 306 -30.08 -12.53 -5.41
C ASP A 306 -29.91 -11.02 -5.21
N ASP A 307 -29.32 -10.61 -4.09
CA ASP A 307 -28.91 -9.24 -3.79
C ASP A 307 -27.91 -9.18 -2.60
N ALA A 308 -27.50 -7.97 -2.24
CA ALA A 308 -26.63 -7.71 -1.10
C ALA A 308 -27.26 -8.12 0.25
N ALA A 309 -28.59 -8.05 0.41
CA ALA A 309 -29.26 -8.42 1.65
C ALA A 309 -29.29 -9.94 1.84
N ALA A 310 -29.44 -10.71 0.76
CA ALA A 310 -29.32 -12.17 0.76
C ALA A 310 -27.89 -12.61 1.15
N LEU A 311 -26.86 -11.96 0.59
CA LEU A 311 -25.45 -12.17 0.98
C LEU A 311 -25.23 -11.90 2.48
N LEU A 312 -25.67 -10.73 2.96
CA LEU A 312 -25.49 -10.34 4.36
C LEU A 312 -26.28 -11.25 5.31
N THR A 313 -27.47 -11.71 4.93
CA THR A 313 -28.30 -12.67 5.69
C THR A 313 -27.67 -14.07 5.73
N ALA A 314 -27.03 -14.52 4.65
CA ALA A 314 -26.27 -15.77 4.63
C ALA A 314 -24.96 -15.68 5.43
N SER A 315 -24.41 -14.47 5.63
CA SER A 315 -23.12 -14.27 6.28
C SER A 315 -23.12 -14.67 7.76
N ARG A 316 -22.00 -15.22 8.23
CA ARG A 316 -21.76 -15.54 9.64
C ARG A 316 -20.47 -14.85 10.11
N PRO A 317 -20.47 -14.16 11.26
CA PRO A 317 -19.25 -13.55 11.79
C PRO A 317 -18.26 -14.64 12.20
N ARG A 318 -16.98 -14.41 11.89
CA ARG A 318 -15.83 -15.23 12.30
C ARG A 318 -14.65 -14.32 12.59
N THR A 319 -13.66 -14.87 13.29
CA THR A 319 -12.37 -14.22 13.49
C THR A 319 -11.29 -15.12 12.93
N LEU A 320 -10.49 -14.62 11.98
CA LEU A 320 -9.25 -15.27 11.59
C LEU A 320 -8.16 -14.78 12.54
N ARG A 321 -7.30 -15.69 13.00
CA ARG A 321 -6.26 -15.41 14.00
C ARG A 321 -4.92 -15.93 13.52
N TRP A 322 -3.88 -15.12 13.69
CA TRP A 322 -2.49 -15.48 13.44
C TRP A 322 -1.61 -15.01 14.59
N ARG A 323 -0.59 -15.80 14.92
CA ARG A 323 0.53 -15.33 15.75
C ARG A 323 1.74 -15.09 14.85
N LEU A 324 2.20 -13.84 14.81
CA LEU A 324 3.39 -13.39 14.10
C LEU A 324 4.58 -13.37 15.06
N THR A 325 5.70 -14.00 14.69
CA THR A 325 6.94 -14.07 15.49
C THR A 325 8.18 -13.77 14.65
N CYS A 326 9.35 -13.64 15.28
CA CYS A 326 10.62 -13.63 14.53
C CYS A 326 10.87 -14.99 13.82
N ASP A 327 11.55 -14.96 12.67
CA ASP A 327 12.09 -16.14 11.95
C ASP A 327 13.27 -16.80 12.69
N GLN A 328 14.02 -16.00 13.46
CA GLN A 328 15.09 -16.45 14.33
C GLN A 328 14.59 -16.48 15.78
N PRO A 329 15.04 -17.42 16.64
CA PRO A 329 14.88 -17.25 18.07
C PRO A 329 15.52 -15.92 18.49
N CYS A 330 14.79 -15.11 19.27
CA CYS A 330 15.32 -13.86 19.83
C CYS A 330 16.60 -14.21 20.62
N PRO A 331 17.74 -13.50 20.42
CA PRO A 331 18.93 -13.76 21.22
C PRO A 331 18.62 -13.47 22.69
N SER A 332 18.80 -14.51 23.52
CA SER A 332 18.57 -14.53 24.98
C SER A 332 19.59 -13.69 25.75
#